data_AF-A0A2L2YR79-F1
#
_entry.id   AF-A0A2L2YR79-F1
#
_cell.length_a   1.000
_cell.length_b   1.000
_cell.length_c   1.000
_cell.angle_alpha   90.00
_cell.angle_beta   90.00
_cell.angle_gamma   90.00
#
_symmetry.space_group_name_H-M   'P 1'
#
loop_
_entity.id
_entity.type
_entity.pdbx_description
1 polymer ?
#
loop_
_entity_poly.entity_id
_entity_poly.type
_entity_poly.pdbx_seq_one_letter_code
_entity_poly.pdbx_strand_id
1 'polypeptide(L)'
;FVRMLEAFLKQLMEDEDTRAFGKYFKNYYSGRLEVGAYCHSVNAGINTNMYLEALHKVIKHVYMKGRKCKRLDACIAHLPQIIKNKRSLCEIN
;
A
#
# COMPACT_ATOMS: atom_id res chain seq x y z
N PHE A 1 -6.04 -4.71 20.67
CA PHE A 1 -6.56 -4.00 19.48
C PHE A 1 -8.09 -3.96 19.47
N VAL A 2 -8.79 -5.10 19.44
CA VAL A 2 -10.28 -5.17 19.46
C VAL A 2 -10.92 -4.30 20.56
N ARG A 3 -10.45 -4.42 21.81
CA ARG A 3 -10.95 -3.60 22.92
C ARG A 3 -10.76 -2.08 22.73
N MET A 4 -9.68 -1.65 22.05
CA MET A 4 -9.44 -0.23 21.75
C MET A 4 -10.34 0.25 20.61
N LEU A 5 -10.61 -0.61 19.63
CA LEU A 5 -11.57 -0.31 18.55
C LEU A 5 -12.99 -0.15 19.10
N GLU A 6 -13.41 -1.03 20.00
CA GLU A 6 -14.72 -0.95 20.65
C GLU A 6 -14.86 0.35 21.45
N ALA A 7 -13.83 0.73 22.21
CA ALA A 7 -13.80 1.98 22.94
C ALA A 7 -13.84 3.20 22.01
N PHE A 8 -13.09 3.17 20.91
CA PHE A 8 -13.08 4.24 19.90
C PHE A 8 -14.44 4.38 19.21
N LEU A 9 -15.05 3.27 18.77
CA LEU A 9 -16.38 3.28 18.19
C LEU A 9 -17.43 3.80 19.16
N LYS A 10 -17.31 3.48 20.45
CA LYS A 10 -18.19 4.01 21.48
C LYS A 10 -18.07 5.53 21.59
N GLN A 11 -16.85 6.06 21.66
CA GLN A 11 -16.60 7.51 21.70
C GLN A 11 -17.19 8.23 20.49
N LEU A 12 -17.01 7.69 19.28
CA LEU A 12 -17.58 8.28 18.06
C LEU A 12 -19.11 8.27 18.02
N MET A 13 -19.76 7.34 18.72
CA MET A 13 -21.23 7.22 18.70
C MET A 13 -21.89 8.06 19.80
N GLU A 14 -21.19 8.33 20.88
CA GLU A 14 -21.65 9.14 22.02
C GLU A 14 -21.62 10.64 21.71
N ASP A 15 -20.67 11.09 20.89
CA ASP A 15 -20.54 12.47 20.45
C ASP A 15 -21.38 12.75 19.18
N GLU A 16 -22.17 13.83 19.19
CA GLU A 16 -23.13 14.14 18.12
C GLU A 16 -22.42 14.51 16.81
N ASP A 17 -21.36 15.31 16.90
CA ASP A 17 -20.58 15.80 15.75
C ASP A 17 -19.88 14.66 15.01
N THR A 18 -19.44 13.64 15.76
CA THR A 18 -18.69 12.50 15.20
C THR A 18 -19.56 11.28 14.90
N ARG A 19 -20.85 11.28 15.28
CA ARG A 19 -21.77 10.15 15.10
C ARG A 19 -21.91 9.69 13.65
N ALA A 20 -21.98 10.64 12.72
CA ALA A 20 -22.08 10.33 11.30
C ALA A 20 -20.83 9.58 10.81
N PHE A 21 -19.65 10.04 11.23
CA PHE A 21 -18.39 9.37 10.96
C PHE A 21 -18.30 8.01 11.67
N GLY A 22 -18.75 7.89 12.93
CA GLY A 22 -18.81 6.64 13.66
C GLY A 22 -19.61 5.55 12.94
N LYS A 23 -20.78 5.91 12.39
CA LYS A 23 -21.60 5.00 11.55
C LYS A 23 -20.87 4.59 10.28
N TYR A 24 -20.27 5.54 9.56
CA TYR A 24 -19.49 5.25 8.36
C TYR A 24 -18.31 4.32 8.66
N PHE A 25 -17.51 4.65 9.66
CA PHE A 25 -16.33 3.89 10.05
C PHE A 25 -16.70 2.46 10.47
N LYS A 26 -17.78 2.28 11.25
CA LYS A 26 -18.30 0.96 11.62
C LYS A 26 -18.74 0.14 10.40
N ASN A 27 -19.48 0.75 9.47
CA ASN A 27 -20.01 0.01 8.32
C ASN A 27 -18.94 -0.42 7.32
N TYR A 28 -17.89 0.40 7.12
CA TYR A 28 -16.92 0.16 6.05
C TYR A 28 -15.55 -0.35 6.53
N TYR A 29 -15.15 -0.05 7.77
CA TYR A 29 -13.78 -0.29 8.23
C TYR A 29 -13.70 -1.22 9.44
N SER A 30 -14.64 -1.19 10.40
CA SER A 30 -14.52 -2.00 11.62
C SER A 30 -14.62 -3.51 11.39
N GLY A 31 -15.15 -3.96 10.25
CA GLY A 31 -15.18 -5.38 9.86
C GLY A 31 -13.95 -5.85 9.07
N ARG A 32 -13.06 -4.94 8.64
CA ARG A 32 -11.88 -5.25 7.82
C ARG A 32 -10.59 -5.28 8.64
N LEU A 33 -10.69 -5.63 9.93
CA LEU A 33 -9.57 -5.58 10.88
C LEU A 33 -8.40 -6.47 10.46
N GLU A 34 -8.70 -7.59 9.80
CA GLU A 34 -7.68 -8.50 9.25
C GLU A 34 -6.82 -7.86 8.16
N VAL A 35 -7.38 -6.87 7.44
CA VAL A 35 -6.70 -6.17 6.34
C VAL A 35 -6.11 -4.83 6.79
N GLY A 36 -6.72 -4.18 7.78
CA GLY A 36 -6.38 -2.82 8.21
C GLY A 36 -5.50 -2.72 9.46
N ALA A 37 -5.51 -3.72 10.34
CA ALA A 37 -4.72 -3.68 11.55
C ALA A 37 -3.33 -4.27 11.32
N TYR A 38 -2.29 -3.52 11.67
CA TYR A 38 -0.90 -3.97 11.59
C TYR A 38 -0.66 -5.31 12.29
N CYS A 39 -1.36 -5.58 13.40
CA CYS A 39 -1.24 -6.83 14.16
C CYS A 39 -1.93 -8.06 13.52
N HIS A 40 -2.75 -7.87 12.48
CA HIS A 40 -3.41 -8.95 11.74
C HIS A 40 -2.89 -9.13 10.32
N SER A 41 -2.04 -8.20 9.85
CA SER A 41 -1.34 -8.34 8.58
C SER A 41 -0.24 -9.39 8.73
N VAL A 42 -0.55 -10.66 8.44
CA VAL A 42 0.36 -11.82 8.52
C VAL A 42 1.63 -11.68 7.65
N ASN A 43 1.75 -10.61 6.85
CA ASN A 43 2.94 -10.28 6.04
C ASN A 43 3.62 -8.95 6.45
N ALA A 44 3.59 -8.56 7.72
CA ALA A 44 4.19 -7.31 8.24
C ALA A 44 5.74 -7.22 8.21
N GLY A 45 6.40 -7.92 7.28
CA GLY A 45 7.79 -7.67 6.87
C GLY A 45 7.93 -7.13 5.45
N ILE A 46 6.88 -7.23 4.62
CA ILE A 46 6.89 -6.81 3.21
C ILE A 46 5.56 -6.12 2.91
N ASN A 47 5.49 -4.83 3.20
CA ASN A 47 4.43 -3.99 2.65
C ASN A 47 4.63 -3.98 1.11
N THR A 48 3.64 -4.42 0.34
CA THR A 48 3.69 -4.41 -1.13
C THR A 48 4.00 -3.02 -1.67
N ASN A 49 3.60 -1.98 -0.94
CA ASN A 49 3.95 -0.59 -1.25
C ASN A 49 5.47 -0.36 -1.25
N MET A 50 6.24 -0.99 -0.35
CA MET A 50 7.71 -0.87 -0.34
C MET A 50 8.33 -1.50 -1.58
N TYR A 51 7.84 -2.65 -2.03
CA TYR A 51 8.30 -3.28 -3.27
C TYR A 51 7.95 -2.43 -4.49
N LEU A 52 6.75 -1.85 -4.49
CA LEU A 52 6.27 -0.98 -5.56
C LEU A 52 7.07 0.33 -5.63
N GLU A 53 7.38 0.93 -4.47
CA GLU A 53 8.24 2.10 -4.35
C GLU A 53 9.68 1.82 -4.80
N ALA A 54 10.24 0.66 -4.41
CA ALA A 54 11.56 0.24 -4.87
C ALA A 54 11.61 0.05 -6.39
N LEU A 55 10.60 -0.63 -6.96
CA LEU A 55 10.46 -0.79 -8.42
C LEU A 55 10.33 0.57 -9.12
N HIS A 56 9.53 1.49 -8.56
CA HIS A 56 9.35 2.83 -9.12
C HIS A 56 10.67 3.63 -9.10
N LYS A 57 11.47 3.53 -8.03
CA LYS A 57 12.81 4.15 -7.96
C LYS A 57 13.73 3.60 -9.06
N VAL A 58 13.71 2.28 -9.29
CA VAL A 58 14.49 1.64 -10.36
C VAL A 58 14.06 2.17 -11.73
N ILE A 59 12.75 2.19 -12.03
CA ILE A 59 12.22 2.74 -13.29
C ILE A 59 12.70 4.17 -13.49
N LYS A 60 12.51 5.03 -12.48
CA LYS A 60 12.83 6.45 -12.56
C LYS A 60 14.31 6.71 -12.77
N HIS A 61 15.18 6.08 -11.98
CA HIS A 61 16.60 6.44 -11.96
C HIS A 61 17.43 5.65 -12.96
N VAL A 62 17.13 4.36 -13.17
CA VAL A 62 17.92 3.50 -14.07
C VAL A 62 17.43 3.63 -15.51
N TYR A 63 16.12 3.53 -15.74
CA TYR A 63 15.56 3.47 -17.09
C TYR A 63 15.17 4.85 -17.64
N MET A 64 14.68 5.74 -16.78
CA MET A 64 14.25 7.09 -17.18
C MET A 64 15.27 8.20 -16.91
N LYS A 65 16.46 7.86 -16.39
CA LYS A 65 17.56 8.80 -16.09
C LYS A 65 17.11 10.00 -15.23
N GLY A 66 16.21 9.77 -14.28
CA GLY A 66 15.69 10.79 -13.37
C GLY A 66 14.67 11.76 -13.98
N ARG A 67 14.30 11.62 -15.25
CA ARG A 67 13.33 12.51 -15.91
C ARG A 67 11.94 12.34 -15.30
N LYS A 68 11.25 13.46 -15.07
CA LYS A 68 9.85 13.43 -14.61
C LYS A 68 8.99 12.82 -15.71
N CYS A 69 8.38 11.67 -15.41
CA CYS A 69 7.43 11.04 -16.30
C CYS A 69 6.07 11.71 -16.16
N LYS A 70 5.59 12.38 -17.22
CA LYS A 70 4.27 13.02 -17.22
C LYS A 70 3.14 12.04 -17.57
N ARG A 71 3.47 10.86 -18.09
CA ARG A 71 2.50 9.88 -18.59
C ARG A 71 2.89 8.45 -18.22
N LEU A 72 1.96 7.68 -17.68
CA LEU A 72 2.22 6.34 -17.16
C LEU A 72 2.69 5.34 -18.24
N ASP A 73 2.25 5.50 -19.48
CA ASP A 73 2.60 4.66 -20.62
C ASP A 73 4.11 4.62 -20.90
N ALA A 74 4.80 5.75 -20.74
CA ALA A 74 6.25 5.81 -20.88
C ALA A 74 6.98 4.97 -19.81
N CYS A 75 6.42 4.85 -18.60
CA CYS A 75 6.95 3.94 -17.58
C CYS A 75 6.71 2.46 -17.95
N ILE A 76 5.52 2.15 -18.46
CA ILE A 76 5.12 0.78 -18.84
C ILE A 76 6.01 0.25 -19.97
N ALA A 77 6.39 1.09 -20.93
CA ALA A 77 7.27 0.73 -22.04
C ALA A 77 8.65 0.19 -21.60
N HIS A 78 9.10 0.49 -20.37
CA HIS A 78 10.37 0.01 -19.82
C HIS A 78 10.25 -1.30 -19.03
N LEU A 79 9.03 -1.74 -18.68
CA LEU A 79 8.81 -2.99 -17.92
C LEU A 79 9.39 -4.24 -18.60
N PRO A 80 9.27 -4.45 -19.92
CA PRO A 80 9.87 -5.61 -20.58
C PRO A 80 11.39 -5.67 -20.43
N GLN A 81 12.06 -4.52 -20.51
CA GLN A 81 13.52 -4.45 -20.32
C GLN A 81 13.91 -4.74 -18.86
N ILE A 82 13.10 -4.29 -17.90
CA ILE A 82 13.29 -4.59 -16.47
C ILE A 82 13.20 -6.09 -16.21
N ILE A 83 12.19 -6.75 -16.78
CA ILE A 83 12.00 -8.20 -16.64
C ILE A 83 13.19 -8.96 -17.25
N LYS A 84 13.63 -8.58 -18.46
CA LYS A 84 14.78 -9.18 -19.12
C LYS A 84 16.06 -9.06 -18.28
N ASN A 85 16.36 -7.85 -17.79
CA ASN A 85 17.56 -7.60 -16.98
C ASN A 85 17.53 -8.35 -15.64
N LYS A 86 16.36 -8.46 -14.99
CA LYS A 86 16.21 -9.22 -13.74
C LYS A 86 16.46 -10.72 -13.97
N ARG A 87 16.01 -11.27 -15.09
CA ARG A 87 16.23 -12.68 -15.45
C ARG A 87 17.70 -13.01 -15.69
N SER A 88 18.42 -12.14 -16.41
CA SER A 88 19.86 -12.30 -16.65
C SER A 88 20.72 -12.26 -15.38
N LEU A 89 20.28 -11.59 -14.31
CA LEU A 89 20.95 -11.61 -13.01
C LEU A 89 20.69 -12.88 -12.20
N CYS A 90 19.57 -13.56 -12.44
CA CYS A 90 19.23 -14.82 -11.80
C CYS A 90 19.90 -16.04 -12.46
N GLU A 91 20.31 -15.92 -13.72
CA GLU A 91 20.99 -17.00 -14.48
C GLU A 91 22.52 -17.01 -14.26
N ILE A 92 23.05 -16.11 -13.43
CA ILE A 92 24.50 -15.99 -13.09
C ILE A 92 24.80 -16.51 -11.67
N ASN A 93 23.80 -16.96 -10.90
CA ASN A 93 23.95 -17.65 -9.61
C ASN A 93 23.51 -19.11 -9.73
#